data_AF-A0A849MYD2-F1
#
_entry.id   AF-A0A849MYD2-F1
#
_cell.length_a   1.000
_cell.length_b   1.000
_cell.length_c   1.000
_cell.angle_alpha   90.00
_cell.angle_beta   90.00
_cell.angle_gamma   90.00
#
_symmetry.space_group_name_H-M   'P 1'
#
loop_
_entity.id
_entity.type
_entity.pdbx_description
1 polymer ?
#
loop_
_entity_poly.entity_id
_entity_poly.type
_entity_poly.pdbx_seq_one_letter_code
_entity_poly.pdbx_strand_id
1 'polypeptide(L)'
;MGGRMMADDIFVGTFLDMLNLRFAPSMKEETEWVTGIAELAALQKEFDIFRAGRRFAQSVALLSTGGVYNPRAKARWFKYLDDLRKMQSSEPGVDGDACIVRALLANFAADPVLPVHFTSHPAEGEDEKQWRVIVTAGDRPLHYMAQDYVTVSLPMRPRLGQSGGAASPGTPDQPPPPAPAPKKAGERKAAKKKKDK
;
A
#
# COMPACT_ATOMS: atom_id res chain seq x y z
N MET A 1 6.55 9.54 3.89
CA MET A 1 5.84 8.41 4.54
C MET A 1 4.61 8.05 3.73
N GLY A 2 4.09 6.83 3.85
CA GLY A 2 2.95 6.40 3.04
C GLY A 2 1.59 6.55 3.73
N GLY A 3 0.53 6.32 2.96
CA GLY A 3 -0.85 6.67 3.31
C GLY A 3 -1.58 5.62 4.15
N ARG A 4 -1.19 4.34 4.10
CA ARG A 4 -2.02 3.25 4.66
C ARG A 4 -1.46 2.64 5.93
N MET A 5 -0.21 2.24 5.90
CA MET A 5 0.59 1.72 7.02
C MET A 5 1.49 2.81 7.65
N MET A 6 1.34 4.07 7.23
CA MET A 6 2.04 5.24 7.75
C MET A 6 3.56 5.18 7.51
N ALA A 7 4.35 5.16 8.58
CA ALA A 7 5.80 4.95 8.53
C ALA A 7 6.16 3.53 8.05
N ASP A 8 5.23 2.57 8.18
CA ASP A 8 5.46 1.17 7.84
C ASP A 8 5.10 0.86 6.38
N ASP A 9 4.70 1.84 5.55
CA ASP A 9 4.45 1.62 4.10
C ASP A 9 5.71 1.13 3.38
N ILE A 10 6.90 1.37 3.95
CA ILE A 10 8.17 0.80 3.46
C ILE A 10 8.15 -0.73 3.38
N PHE A 11 7.29 -1.39 4.16
CA PHE A 11 7.15 -2.84 4.18
C PHE A 11 6.09 -3.39 3.20
N VAL A 12 5.32 -2.53 2.53
CA VAL A 12 4.25 -2.97 1.60
C VAL A 12 4.82 -3.91 0.53
N GLY A 13 5.95 -3.54 -0.08
CA GLY A 13 6.64 -4.40 -1.05
C GLY A 13 6.94 -5.78 -0.47
N THR A 14 7.53 -5.83 0.73
CA THR A 14 7.83 -7.10 1.42
C THR A 14 6.58 -7.95 1.68
N PHE A 15 5.45 -7.34 2.06
CA PHE A 15 4.20 -8.09 2.27
C PHE A 15 3.63 -8.64 0.96
N LEU A 16 3.70 -7.87 -0.12
CA LEU A 16 3.31 -8.32 -1.46
C LEU A 16 4.22 -9.46 -1.93
N ASP A 17 5.54 -9.35 -1.73
CA ASP A 17 6.50 -10.39 -2.09
C ASP A 17 6.24 -11.70 -1.33
N MET A 18 5.92 -11.62 -0.03
CA MET A 18 5.56 -12.82 0.74
C MET A 18 4.28 -13.49 0.23
N LEU A 19 3.28 -12.72 -0.21
CA LEU A 19 2.11 -13.28 -0.89
C LEU A 19 2.52 -13.89 -2.24
N ASN A 20 3.30 -13.17 -3.04
CA ASN A 20 3.76 -13.63 -4.35
C ASN A 20 4.53 -14.94 -4.27
N LEU A 21 5.35 -15.14 -3.24
CA LEU A 21 6.05 -16.41 -2.99
C LEU A 21 5.07 -17.54 -2.66
N ARG A 22 4.03 -17.27 -1.86
CA ARG A 22 3.04 -18.29 -1.48
C ARG A 22 2.18 -18.73 -2.66
N PHE A 23 1.87 -17.81 -3.57
CA PHE A 23 1.05 -18.02 -4.76
C PHE A 23 1.87 -18.16 -6.06
N ALA A 24 3.18 -18.38 -5.92
CA ALA A 24 4.10 -18.52 -7.04
C ALA A 24 3.76 -19.74 -7.92
N PRO A 25 4.25 -19.78 -9.18
CA PRO A 25 4.21 -21.00 -9.97
C PRO A 25 4.81 -22.16 -9.20
N SER A 26 4.21 -23.35 -9.35
CA SER A 26 4.77 -24.55 -8.75
C SER A 26 6.05 -24.95 -9.47
N MET A 27 7.13 -25.07 -8.71
CA MET A 27 8.35 -25.70 -9.19
C MET A 27 8.14 -27.22 -9.19
N LYS A 28 8.41 -27.88 -10.31
CA LYS A 28 8.39 -29.34 -10.43
C LYS A 28 9.82 -29.83 -10.55
N GLU A 29 10.50 -30.00 -9.42
CA GLU A 29 11.64 -30.91 -9.35
C GLU A 29 11.14 -32.23 -8.73
N GLU A 30 11.43 -33.35 -9.39
CA GLU A 30 10.83 -34.67 -9.08
C GLU A 30 11.12 -35.17 -7.65
N THR A 31 12.10 -34.58 -6.96
CA THR A 31 12.55 -34.97 -5.62
C THR A 31 12.12 -34.02 -4.51
N GLU A 32 11.45 -32.91 -4.83
CA GLU A 32 11.11 -31.88 -3.84
C GLU A 32 9.62 -31.90 -3.46
N TRP A 33 9.32 -31.32 -2.29
CA TRP A 33 7.94 -31.11 -1.86
C TRP A 33 7.20 -30.20 -2.84
N VAL A 34 5.92 -30.45 -3.10
CA VAL A 34 5.11 -29.59 -3.97
C VAL A 34 5.02 -28.20 -3.34
N THR A 35 5.44 -27.17 -4.07
CA THR A 35 5.43 -25.78 -3.59
C THR A 35 4.52 -24.89 -4.46
N GLY A 36 4.30 -23.66 -3.99
CA GLY A 36 3.59 -22.62 -4.74
C GLY A 36 2.09 -22.90 -4.87
N ILE A 37 1.53 -22.58 -6.04
CA ILE A 37 0.09 -22.57 -6.25
C ILE A 37 -0.56 -23.97 -6.21
N ALA A 38 0.12 -25.02 -6.68
CA ALA A 38 -0.41 -26.38 -6.63
C ALA A 38 -0.52 -26.91 -5.19
N GLU A 39 0.47 -26.61 -4.34
CA GLU A 39 0.39 -26.91 -2.90
C GLU A 39 -0.78 -26.16 -2.27
N LEU A 40 -0.90 -24.86 -2.56
CA LEU A 40 -1.97 -24.05 -2.01
C LEU A 40 -3.36 -24.49 -2.51
N ALA A 41 -3.48 -24.98 -3.74
CA ALA A 41 -4.71 -25.56 -4.28
C ALA A 41 -5.08 -26.86 -3.56
N ALA A 42 -4.10 -27.73 -3.27
CA ALA A 42 -4.31 -28.94 -2.48
C ALA A 42 -4.77 -28.59 -1.05
N LEU A 43 -4.10 -27.64 -0.39
CA LEU A 43 -4.49 -27.16 0.93
C LEU A 43 -5.85 -26.46 0.94
N GLN A 44 -6.18 -25.72 -0.12
CA GLN A 44 -7.50 -25.11 -0.28
C GLN A 44 -8.59 -26.18 -0.34
N LYS A 45 -8.36 -27.28 -1.07
CA LYS A 45 -9.31 -28.40 -1.17
C LYS A 45 -9.52 -29.11 0.18
N GLU A 46 -8.48 -29.22 0.99
CA GLU A 46 -8.54 -29.93 2.28
C GLU A 46 -9.07 -29.06 3.42
N PHE A 47 -8.66 -27.80 3.50
CA PHE A 47 -8.90 -26.93 4.65
C PHE A 47 -9.87 -25.78 4.39
N ASP A 48 -10.28 -25.57 3.13
CA ASP A 48 -11.18 -24.49 2.73
C ASP A 48 -10.71 -23.14 3.30
N ILE A 49 -9.46 -22.78 2.96
CA ILE A 49 -8.71 -21.63 3.47
C ILE A 49 -9.40 -20.34 3.04
N PHE A 50 -9.77 -20.23 1.78
CA PHE A 50 -10.61 -19.18 1.23
C PHE A 50 -12.04 -19.70 1.14
N ARG A 51 -13.02 -18.89 1.53
CA ARG A 51 -14.44 -19.21 1.39
C ARG A 51 -15.26 -17.93 1.34
N ALA A 52 -16.42 -17.99 0.68
CA ALA A 52 -17.35 -16.86 0.67
C ALA A 52 -17.71 -16.43 2.11
N GLY A 53 -17.59 -15.13 2.39
CA GLY A 53 -17.87 -14.55 3.71
C GLY A 53 -16.72 -14.61 4.72
N ARG A 54 -15.64 -15.37 4.47
CA ARG A 54 -14.39 -15.25 5.24
C ARG A 54 -13.58 -14.10 4.67
N ARG A 55 -13.05 -13.25 5.56
CA ARG A 55 -12.26 -12.09 5.15
C ARG A 55 -10.95 -12.53 4.52
N PHE A 56 -10.51 -11.84 3.48
CA PHE A 56 -9.22 -12.12 2.85
C PHE A 56 -8.08 -12.02 3.87
N ALA A 57 -8.09 -10.99 4.72
CA ALA A 57 -7.12 -10.79 5.80
C ALA A 57 -6.99 -12.01 6.73
N GLN A 58 -8.11 -12.68 7.06
CA GLN A 58 -8.10 -13.87 7.92
C GLN A 58 -7.49 -15.08 7.20
N SER A 59 -7.80 -15.24 5.91
CA SER A 59 -7.25 -16.32 5.09
C SER A 59 -5.74 -16.16 4.91
N VAL A 60 -5.28 -14.93 4.67
CA VAL A 60 -3.84 -14.58 4.62
C VAL A 60 -3.14 -14.84 5.95
N ALA A 61 -3.81 -14.61 7.09
CA ALA A 61 -3.23 -14.87 8.40
C ALA A 61 -2.93 -16.37 8.63
N LEU A 62 -3.76 -17.27 8.07
CA LEU A 62 -3.54 -18.72 8.13
C LEU A 62 -2.34 -19.16 7.30
N LEU A 63 -2.04 -18.46 6.20
CA LEU A 63 -0.93 -18.78 5.30
C LEU A 63 0.44 -18.37 5.85
N SER A 64 0.51 -17.83 7.07
CA SER A 64 1.76 -17.35 7.71
C SER A 64 2.57 -16.36 6.86
N THR A 65 1.94 -15.71 5.87
CA THR A 65 2.54 -14.65 5.06
C THR A 65 2.61 -13.37 5.91
N GLY A 66 3.65 -13.25 6.71
CA GLY A 66 3.81 -12.19 7.69
C GLY A 66 5.03 -12.44 8.55
N GLY A 67 6.19 -12.43 7.90
CA GLY A 67 7.52 -12.72 8.43
C GLY A 67 7.84 -12.01 9.76
N VAL A 68 8.79 -12.62 10.47
CA VAL A 68 9.11 -12.57 11.90
C VAL A 68 9.53 -11.17 12.43
N TYR A 69 9.55 -10.12 11.61
CA TYR A 69 10.47 -9.00 11.85
C TYR A 69 9.84 -7.66 12.26
N ASN A 70 8.51 -7.46 12.14
CA ASN A 70 7.86 -6.26 12.67
C ASN A 70 6.36 -6.49 12.99
N PRO A 71 6.01 -6.75 14.27
CA PRO A 71 4.62 -6.96 14.69
C PRO A 71 3.68 -5.78 14.39
N ARG A 72 4.20 -4.55 14.45
CA ARG A 72 3.42 -3.33 14.17
C ARG A 72 3.08 -3.22 12.69
N ALA A 73 4.06 -3.42 11.82
CA ALA A 73 3.85 -3.42 10.37
C ALA A 73 2.88 -4.53 9.98
N LYS A 74 3.04 -5.74 10.54
CA LYS A 74 2.13 -6.86 10.35
C LYS A 74 0.70 -6.50 10.72
N ALA A 75 0.47 -5.94 11.91
CA ALA A 75 -0.88 -5.54 12.34
C ALA A 75 -1.50 -4.48 11.41
N ARG A 76 -0.71 -3.52 10.94
CA ARG A 76 -1.18 -2.49 9.98
C ARG A 76 -1.48 -3.07 8.61
N TRP A 77 -0.70 -4.04 8.15
CA TRP A 77 -0.94 -4.76 6.91
C TRP A 77 -2.27 -5.54 6.97
N PHE A 78 -2.50 -6.31 8.03
CA PHE A 78 -3.77 -7.03 8.19
C PHE A 78 -4.97 -6.10 8.33
N LYS A 79 -4.81 -4.97 9.02
CA LYS A 79 -5.84 -3.94 9.06
C LYS A 79 -6.13 -3.38 7.66
N TYR A 80 -5.10 -3.12 6.87
CA TYR A 80 -5.27 -2.66 5.49
C TYR A 80 -6.03 -3.67 4.64
N LEU A 81 -5.67 -4.96 4.73
CA LEU A 81 -6.40 -6.03 4.04
C LEU A 81 -7.86 -6.12 4.52
N ASP A 82 -8.12 -5.94 5.81
CA ASP A 82 -9.49 -5.94 6.36
C ASP A 82 -10.32 -4.74 5.87
N ASP A 83 -9.66 -3.60 5.59
CA ASP A 83 -10.30 -2.39 5.07
C ASP A 83 -10.67 -2.50 3.57
N LEU A 84 -10.19 -3.52 2.83
CA LEU A 84 -10.53 -3.71 1.41
C LEU A 84 -12.04 -3.91 1.18
N ARG A 85 -12.77 -4.42 2.18
CA ARG A 85 -14.25 -4.51 2.16
C ARG A 85 -14.98 -3.17 2.07
N LYS A 86 -14.28 -2.07 2.37
CA LYS A 86 -14.83 -0.71 2.33
C LYS A 86 -14.57 -0.05 0.97
N MET A 87 -13.78 -0.71 0.13
CA MET A 87 -13.35 -0.23 -1.18
C MET A 87 -14.15 -0.92 -2.27
N GLN A 88 -14.21 -0.31 -3.44
CA GLN A 88 -14.78 -0.94 -4.63
C GLN A 88 -13.84 -2.03 -5.16
N SER A 89 -14.35 -2.80 -6.11
CA SER A 89 -13.55 -3.71 -6.92
C SER A 89 -13.75 -3.45 -8.41
N SER A 90 -12.98 -4.15 -9.24
CA SER A 90 -13.20 -4.23 -10.70
C SER A 90 -14.54 -4.88 -11.06
N GLU A 91 -15.17 -5.61 -10.13
CA GLU A 91 -16.49 -6.20 -10.32
C GLU A 91 -17.61 -5.28 -9.80
N PRO A 92 -18.63 -4.96 -10.62
CA PRO A 92 -19.76 -4.15 -10.19
C PRO A 92 -20.52 -4.77 -9.01
N GLY A 93 -20.74 -3.98 -7.95
CA GLY A 93 -21.53 -4.39 -6.78
C GLY A 93 -20.80 -5.30 -5.80
N VAL A 94 -19.49 -5.51 -5.98
CA VAL A 94 -18.67 -6.37 -5.12
C VAL A 94 -17.57 -5.53 -4.49
N ASP A 95 -17.39 -5.64 -3.18
CA ASP A 95 -16.30 -4.96 -2.49
C ASP A 95 -14.94 -5.59 -2.81
N GLY A 96 -13.86 -4.88 -2.50
CA GLY A 96 -12.48 -5.31 -2.79
C GLY A 96 -12.10 -6.65 -2.16
N ASP A 97 -12.52 -6.91 -0.91
CA ASP A 97 -12.21 -8.15 -0.20
C ASP A 97 -12.93 -9.35 -0.85
N ALA A 98 -14.23 -9.20 -1.07
CA ALA A 98 -15.06 -10.23 -1.70
C ALA A 98 -14.63 -10.54 -3.14
N CYS A 99 -14.21 -9.53 -3.91
CA CYS A 99 -13.69 -9.73 -5.27
C CYS A 99 -12.42 -10.58 -5.27
N ILE A 100 -11.46 -10.31 -4.38
CA ILE A 100 -10.24 -11.12 -4.26
C ILE A 100 -10.60 -12.57 -3.91
N VAL A 101 -11.43 -12.77 -2.88
CA VAL A 101 -11.80 -14.12 -2.44
C VAL A 101 -12.52 -14.89 -3.55
N ARG A 102 -13.44 -14.25 -4.28
CA ARG A 102 -14.15 -14.88 -5.40
C ARG A 102 -13.19 -15.23 -6.55
N ALA A 103 -12.26 -14.35 -6.89
CA ALA A 103 -11.27 -14.62 -7.92
C ALA A 103 -10.33 -15.77 -7.55
N LEU A 104 -9.89 -15.83 -6.29
CA LEU A 104 -9.08 -16.94 -5.78
C LEU A 104 -9.85 -18.27 -5.84
N LEU A 105 -11.11 -18.29 -5.39
CA LEU A 105 -11.95 -19.48 -5.47
C LEU A 105 -12.18 -19.94 -6.92
N ALA A 106 -12.45 -19.00 -7.83
CA ALA A 106 -12.60 -19.31 -9.25
C ALA A 106 -11.30 -19.88 -9.84
N ASN A 107 -10.15 -19.33 -9.47
CA ASN A 107 -8.84 -19.81 -9.90
C ASN A 107 -8.52 -21.22 -9.35
N PHE A 108 -8.79 -21.50 -8.08
CA PHE A 108 -8.60 -22.84 -7.51
C PHE A 108 -9.55 -23.90 -8.08
N ALA A 109 -10.69 -23.48 -8.63
CA ALA A 109 -11.62 -24.36 -9.34
C ALA A 109 -11.28 -24.53 -10.83
N ALA A 110 -10.33 -23.76 -11.37
CA ALA A 110 -9.90 -23.85 -12.75
C ALA A 110 -8.87 -24.96 -12.97
N ASP A 111 -8.74 -25.41 -14.21
CA ASP A 111 -7.70 -26.34 -14.66
C ASP A 111 -7.08 -25.85 -15.98
N PRO A 112 -5.79 -25.45 -16.00
CA PRO A 112 -4.86 -25.42 -14.87
C PRO A 112 -5.12 -24.27 -13.90
N VAL A 113 -4.80 -24.47 -12.61
CA VAL A 113 -4.78 -23.40 -11.61
C VAL A 113 -3.62 -22.43 -11.92
N LEU A 114 -3.91 -21.14 -12.06
CA LEU A 114 -2.90 -20.13 -12.37
C LEU A 114 -2.23 -19.61 -11.09
N PRO A 115 -0.92 -19.26 -11.14
CA PRO A 115 -0.29 -18.52 -10.06
C PRO A 115 -0.94 -17.14 -9.88
N VAL A 116 -0.81 -16.56 -8.68
CA VAL A 116 -1.41 -15.25 -8.35
C VAL A 116 -0.31 -14.24 -8.06
N HIS A 117 -0.39 -13.09 -8.71
CA HIS A 117 0.54 -11.99 -8.51
C HIS A 117 -0.16 -10.81 -7.82
N PHE A 118 0.27 -10.51 -6.61
CA PHE A 118 -0.14 -9.36 -5.84
C PHE A 118 0.78 -8.18 -6.13
N THR A 119 0.16 -7.05 -6.49
CA THR A 119 0.85 -5.80 -6.76
C THR A 119 0.06 -4.62 -6.19
N SER A 120 0.50 -3.40 -6.46
CA SER A 120 -0.21 -2.18 -6.08
C SER A 120 -0.27 -1.19 -7.23
N HIS A 121 -1.25 -0.29 -7.17
CA HIS A 121 -1.40 0.81 -8.11
C HIS A 121 -1.78 2.10 -7.37
N PRO A 122 -1.58 3.28 -7.98
CA PRO A 122 -2.05 4.54 -7.42
C PRO A 122 -3.57 4.54 -7.25
N ALA A 123 -4.04 4.80 -6.03
CA ALA A 123 -5.46 4.94 -5.79
C ALA A 123 -6.03 6.20 -6.46
N GLU A 124 -7.19 6.06 -7.10
CA GLU A 124 -7.89 7.16 -7.77
C GLU A 124 -8.92 7.80 -6.85
N GLY A 125 -9.03 9.13 -6.87
CA GLY A 125 -10.00 9.88 -6.06
C GLY A 125 -9.55 10.15 -4.62
N GLU A 126 -10.20 11.12 -3.99
CA GLU A 126 -9.91 11.54 -2.61
C GLU A 126 -10.60 10.68 -1.55
N ASP A 127 -11.76 10.11 -1.87
CA ASP A 127 -12.50 9.23 -0.97
C ASP A 127 -12.01 7.78 -1.10
N GLU A 128 -11.58 7.20 0.02
CA GLU A 128 -11.15 5.79 0.09
C GLU A 128 -12.22 4.81 -0.38
N LYS A 129 -13.51 5.18 -0.29
CA LYS A 129 -14.62 4.35 -0.79
C LYS A 129 -14.67 4.25 -2.32
N GLN A 130 -14.00 5.16 -3.02
CA GLN A 130 -13.90 5.15 -4.48
C GLN A 130 -12.70 4.34 -4.96
N TRP A 131 -11.75 4.08 -4.06
CA TRP A 131 -10.58 3.29 -4.39
C TRP A 131 -10.99 1.87 -4.74
N ARG A 132 -10.24 1.26 -5.64
CA ARG A 132 -10.65 0.03 -6.28
C ARG A 132 -9.56 -1.03 -6.21
N VAL A 133 -9.91 -2.23 -5.78
CA VAL A 133 -9.10 -3.42 -6.03
C VAL A 133 -9.33 -3.86 -7.48
N ILE A 134 -8.25 -4.09 -8.22
CA ILE A 134 -8.33 -4.55 -9.60
C ILE A 134 -7.87 -6.00 -9.64
N VAL A 135 -8.72 -6.88 -10.16
CA VAL A 135 -8.37 -8.27 -10.42
C VAL A 135 -8.43 -8.55 -11.92
N THR A 136 -7.32 -9.07 -12.47
CA THR A 136 -7.19 -9.39 -13.89
C THR A 136 -6.74 -10.84 -14.03
N ALA A 137 -7.50 -11.66 -14.76
CA ALA A 137 -7.12 -13.03 -15.07
C ALA A 137 -6.38 -13.10 -16.42
N GLY A 138 -5.39 -13.98 -16.53
CA GLY A 138 -4.63 -14.18 -17.77
C GLY A 138 -3.62 -13.07 -18.07
N ASP A 139 -3.16 -12.35 -17.05
CA ASP A 139 -2.21 -11.24 -17.18
C ASP A 139 -0.76 -11.75 -17.09
N ARG A 140 0.20 -10.96 -17.59
CA ARG A 140 1.64 -11.26 -17.56
C ARG A 140 2.40 -10.16 -16.82
N PRO A 141 2.29 -10.08 -15.49
CA PRO A 141 2.91 -9.01 -14.71
C PRO A 141 4.45 -9.08 -14.70
N LEU A 142 5.01 -10.27 -14.95
CA LEU A 142 6.46 -10.49 -15.02
C LEU A 142 6.92 -10.48 -16.48
N HIS A 143 7.50 -9.36 -16.94
CA HIS A 143 7.95 -9.18 -18.33
C HIS A 143 9.01 -10.20 -18.80
N TYR A 144 9.68 -10.87 -17.87
CA TYR A 144 10.72 -11.87 -18.13
C TYR A 144 10.22 -13.32 -18.02
N MET A 145 8.92 -13.54 -17.81
CA MET A 145 8.29 -14.86 -17.78
C MET A 145 7.09 -14.94 -18.74
N ALA A 146 6.91 -16.07 -19.41
CA ALA A 146 5.78 -16.29 -20.32
C ALA A 146 4.52 -16.85 -19.65
N GLN A 147 4.57 -17.04 -18.33
CA GLN A 147 3.49 -17.60 -17.52
C GLN A 147 2.35 -16.59 -17.34
N ASP A 148 1.11 -17.05 -17.53
CA ASP A 148 -0.08 -16.25 -17.23
C ASP A 148 -0.42 -16.33 -15.74
N TYR A 149 -0.90 -15.22 -15.18
CA TYR A 149 -1.23 -15.05 -13.76
C TYR A 149 -2.67 -14.54 -13.59
N VAL A 150 -3.20 -14.76 -12.39
CA VAL A 150 -4.23 -13.88 -11.85
C VAL A 150 -3.52 -12.72 -11.14
N THR A 151 -3.64 -11.50 -11.65
CA THR A 151 -3.07 -10.30 -11.01
C THR A 151 -4.10 -9.67 -10.08
N VAL A 152 -3.73 -9.46 -8.82
CA VAL A 152 -4.50 -8.71 -7.81
C VAL A 152 -3.74 -7.43 -7.49
N SER A 153 -4.27 -6.28 -7.92
CA SER A 153 -3.65 -4.98 -7.70
C SER A 153 -4.39 -4.19 -6.63
N LEU A 154 -3.66 -3.83 -5.57
CA LEU A 154 -4.18 -3.16 -4.39
C LEU A 154 -4.01 -1.63 -4.49
N PRO A 155 -5.05 -0.83 -4.19
CA PRO A 155 -4.97 0.62 -4.28
C PRO A 155 -4.13 1.21 -3.13
N MET A 156 -3.10 1.97 -3.48
CA MET A 156 -2.18 2.61 -2.55
C MET A 156 -2.08 4.11 -2.85
N ARG A 157 -1.94 4.94 -1.81
CA ARG A 157 -1.72 6.38 -1.98
C ARG A 157 -0.54 6.84 -1.12
N PRO A 158 0.35 7.70 -1.64
CA PRO A 158 1.33 8.38 -0.81
C PRO A 158 0.62 9.29 0.20
N ARG A 159 1.25 9.52 1.36
CA ARG A 159 0.76 10.55 2.28
C ARG A 159 1.01 11.92 1.65
N LEU A 160 -0.06 12.64 1.32
CA LEU A 160 0.05 14.05 0.95
C LEU A 160 0.58 14.83 2.16
N GLY A 161 1.69 15.57 1.97
CA GLY A 161 2.19 16.56 2.95
C GLY A 161 3.54 16.27 3.64
N GLN A 162 4.21 15.14 3.39
CA GLN A 162 5.60 14.91 3.82
C GLN A 162 6.38 14.08 2.78
N SER A 163 6.58 14.66 1.60
CA SER A 163 7.72 14.33 0.75
C SER A 163 8.95 15.02 1.35
N GLY A 164 9.82 14.25 2.01
CA GLY A 164 11.16 14.75 2.35
C GLY A 164 11.95 14.94 1.07
N GLY A 165 11.87 16.12 0.46
CA GLY A 165 12.63 16.43 -0.76
C GLY A 165 11.81 17.14 -1.84
N ALA A 166 11.41 18.37 -1.56
CA ALA A 166 11.29 19.41 -2.59
C ALA A 166 11.70 20.73 -1.93
N ALA A 167 13.00 20.86 -1.64
CA ALA A 167 13.56 22.19 -1.62
C ALA A 167 13.47 22.69 -3.06
N SER A 168 12.61 23.68 -3.31
CA SER A 168 12.67 24.45 -4.55
C SER A 168 14.13 24.87 -4.79
N PRO A 169 14.64 24.86 -6.04
CA PRO A 169 15.93 25.48 -6.33
C PRO A 169 15.77 26.99 -6.19
N GLY A 170 15.81 27.47 -4.95
CA GLY A 170 15.87 28.87 -4.59
C GLY A 170 17.33 29.31 -4.69
N THR A 171 17.58 30.12 -5.71
CA THR A 171 18.61 31.16 -5.88
C THR A 171 19.78 31.16 -4.88
N PRO A 172 21.06 31.12 -5.36
CA PRO A 172 22.21 31.21 -4.47
C PRO A 172 22.23 32.53 -3.67
N ASP A 173 22.54 32.34 -2.40
CA ASP A 173 22.63 33.25 -1.27
C ASP A 173 23.26 34.61 -1.62
N GLN A 174 22.46 35.69 -1.57
CA GLN A 174 22.96 37.05 -1.60
C GLN A 174 23.21 37.47 -0.14
N PRO A 175 24.45 37.83 0.26
CA PRO A 175 24.76 38.13 1.65
C PRO A 175 23.97 39.37 2.14
N PRO A 176 23.53 39.37 3.41
CA PRO A 176 22.65 40.40 3.94
C PRO A 176 23.32 41.80 3.95
N PRO A 177 22.56 42.88 3.71
CA PRO A 177 23.11 44.23 3.70
C PRO A 177 23.58 44.65 5.10
N PRO A 178 24.64 45.49 5.19
CA PRO A 178 25.24 45.88 6.46
C PRO A 178 24.29 46.72 7.31
N ALA A 179 24.37 46.51 8.63
CA ALA A 179 23.51 47.15 9.63
C ALA A 179 23.63 48.69 9.64
N PRO A 180 22.52 49.42 9.88
CA PRO A 180 22.53 50.88 9.91
C PRO A 180 23.27 51.43 11.15
N ALA A 181 24.09 52.45 10.92
CA ALA A 181 24.92 53.12 11.92
C ALA A 181 24.12 53.80 13.05
N PRO A 182 24.68 53.89 14.28
CA PRO A 182 23.97 54.41 15.45
C PRO A 182 23.67 55.91 15.35
N LYS A 183 22.41 56.28 15.63
CA LYS A 183 21.94 57.68 15.65
C LYS A 183 22.54 58.43 16.85
N LYS A 184 23.21 59.55 16.59
CA LYS A 184 23.73 60.49 17.60
C LYS A 184 22.59 61.03 18.48
N ALA A 185 22.82 60.98 19.79
CA ALA A 185 22.00 61.64 20.79
C ALA A 185 22.15 63.17 20.67
N GLY A 186 21.03 63.89 20.60
CA GLY A 186 21.03 65.34 20.63
C GLY A 186 19.62 65.91 20.74
N GLU A 187 19.41 66.68 21.80
CA GLU A 187 18.35 67.69 22.00
C GLU A 187 16.98 67.25 22.51
N ARG A 188 16.85 67.39 23.84
CA ARG A 188 15.60 67.63 24.56
C ARG A 188 14.97 68.93 24.06
N LYS A 189 13.72 68.87 23.57
CA LYS A 189 12.80 70.02 23.55
C LYS A 189 11.54 69.69 24.34
N ALA A 190 11.32 70.49 25.38
CA ALA A 190 10.14 70.48 26.23
C ALA A 190 8.93 71.07 25.50
N ALA A 191 7.75 70.45 25.64
CA ALA A 191 6.48 71.06 25.26
C ALA A 191 5.31 70.56 26.14
N LYS A 192 5.03 71.35 27.17
CA LYS A 192 3.72 71.91 27.54
C LYS A 192 2.49 70.99 27.51
N LYS A 193 2.10 70.56 28.72
CA LYS A 193 0.76 70.08 29.11
C LYS A 193 -0.25 71.22 28.89
N LYS A 194 -1.29 70.98 28.08
CA LYS A 194 -2.55 71.74 28.10
C LYS A 194 -3.64 70.74 28.47
N LYS A 195 -4.28 70.95 29.63
CA LYS A 195 -5.41 70.17 30.12
C LYS A 195 -6.61 71.11 30.12
N ASP A 196 -7.64 70.75 29.39
CA ASP A 196 -8.95 71.37 29.46
C ASP A 196 -9.70 70.88 30.70
N LYS A 197 -10.56 71.79 31.21
CA LYS A 197 -11.50 71.69 32.33
C LYS A 197 -10.95 71.78 33.75
#